data_AF-A0A5B8CDM6-F1
#
_entry.id   AF-A0A5B8CDM6-F1
#
_cell.length_a   1.000
_cell.length_b   1.000
_cell.length_c   1.000
_cell.angle_alpha   90.00
_cell.angle_beta   90.00
_cell.angle_gamma   90.00
#
_symmetry.space_group_name_H-M   'P 1'
#
loop_
_entity.id
_entity.type
_entity.pdbx_description
1 polymer ?
#
loop_
_entity_poly.entity_id
_entity_poly.type
_entity_poly.pdbx_seq_one_letter_code
_entity_poly.pdbx_strand_id
1 'polypeptide(L)'
;MSQLSPVRSVAHENSIASVAALSASIAAGSTPFAYVPELVTTLLPPLVESSDPSQVRALEKALTVAKGTLAKSLARARNELVGILREAPSGVFASPKAKADEVLWLACSADLEQQLMHATQSRRGKTQPSKVIDEMLAQVRHRVDLALIEAQDMVEIAKIQAALSPAPARGYEPCWGEVTGVKPFGAFVLLPSGESGLLHVSELHPLNGGRRVDDAALLVNVGQSIYVRVTGKNEKGQLSFAPVSEA
;
A
#
# COMPACT_ATOMS: atom_id res chain seq x y z
N MET A 1 7.03 19.92 -54.23
CA MET A 1 6.57 20.34 -52.89
C MET A 1 5.65 19.25 -52.38
N SER A 2 6.21 18.32 -51.61
CA SER A 2 5.54 17.09 -51.16
C SER A 2 4.96 17.33 -49.77
N GLN A 3 3.65 17.16 -49.61
CA GLN A 3 2.92 17.31 -48.36
C GLN A 3 3.21 16.10 -47.45
N LEU A 4 3.78 16.36 -46.26
CA LEU A 4 4.01 15.37 -45.20
C LEU A 4 2.81 15.34 -44.26
N SER A 5 2.20 14.16 -44.12
CA SER A 5 1.17 13.85 -43.13
C SER A 5 1.74 13.84 -41.71
N PRO A 6 0.98 14.22 -40.67
CA PRO A 6 1.45 14.20 -39.29
C PRO A 6 1.46 12.75 -38.75
N VAL A 7 2.60 12.36 -38.17
CA VAL A 7 2.79 11.10 -37.45
C VAL A 7 1.88 11.09 -36.22
N ARG A 8 1.00 10.09 -36.14
CA ARG A 8 0.18 9.79 -34.97
C ARG A 8 1.11 9.23 -33.87
N SER A 9 1.38 10.05 -32.86
CA SER A 9 2.08 9.63 -31.63
C SER A 9 1.19 8.66 -30.86
N VAL A 10 1.63 7.40 -30.73
CA VAL A 10 1.02 6.42 -29.81
C VAL A 10 1.53 6.77 -28.42
N ALA A 11 0.72 7.47 -27.65
CA ALA A 11 0.97 7.67 -26.23
C ALA A 11 0.86 6.31 -25.52
N HIS A 12 2.00 5.81 -25.02
CA HIS A 12 2.05 4.72 -24.05
C HIS A 12 1.49 5.25 -22.72
N GLU A 13 0.17 5.22 -22.57
CA GLU A 13 -0.46 5.32 -21.25
C GLU A 13 -0.24 3.99 -20.52
N ASN A 14 0.89 3.90 -19.81
CA ASN A 14 1.07 2.91 -18.75
C ASN A 14 0.14 3.27 -17.61
N SER A 15 -1.13 2.88 -17.74
CA SER A 15 -2.13 3.11 -16.72
C SER A 15 -1.81 2.27 -15.49
N ILE A 16 -1.65 2.96 -14.36
CA ILE A 16 -1.44 2.47 -12.99
C ILE A 16 -2.46 1.36 -12.61
N ALA A 17 -3.59 1.28 -13.32
CA ALA A 17 -4.59 0.22 -13.20
C ALA A 17 -4.07 -1.20 -13.53
N SER A 18 -3.08 -1.33 -14.43
CA SER A 18 -2.49 -2.61 -14.81
C SER A 18 -1.73 -3.28 -13.64
N VAL A 19 -1.00 -2.49 -12.86
CA VAL A 19 -0.21 -2.97 -11.71
C VAL A 19 -1.11 -3.40 -10.56
N ALA A 20 -2.22 -2.68 -10.34
CA ALA A 20 -3.23 -3.04 -9.35
C ALA A 20 -3.99 -4.33 -9.73
N ALA A 21 -4.23 -4.57 -11.02
CA ALA A 21 -4.86 -5.80 -11.51
C ALA A 21 -3.93 -7.03 -11.39
N LEU A 22 -2.62 -6.86 -11.57
CA LEU A 22 -1.61 -7.90 -11.29
C LEU A 22 -1.46 -8.22 -9.79
N SER A 23 -1.76 -7.25 -8.93
CA SER A 23 -1.82 -7.46 -7.47
C SER A 23 -3.04 -8.27 -7.03
N ALA A 24 -4.08 -8.36 -7.87
CA ALA A 24 -5.32 -9.07 -7.55
C ALA A 24 -5.24 -10.60 -7.76
N SER A 25 -4.23 -11.09 -8.49
CA SER A 25 -3.98 -12.53 -8.69
C SER A 25 -2.82 -13.03 -7.83
N ILE A 26 -2.66 -12.49 -6.62
CA ILE A 26 -1.77 -13.06 -5.62
C ILE A 26 -2.51 -14.27 -5.03
N ALA A 27 -2.27 -15.45 -5.61
CA ALA A 27 -2.64 -16.70 -4.96
C ALA A 27 -1.94 -16.71 -3.60
N ALA A 28 -2.73 -16.58 -2.52
CA ALA A 28 -2.24 -16.66 -1.15
C ALA A 28 -1.43 -17.96 -0.99
N GLY A 29 -0.10 -17.85 -1.00
CA GLY A 29 0.81 -18.99 -0.96
C GLY A 29 1.84 -19.08 -2.09
N SER A 30 1.80 -18.23 -3.13
CA SER A 30 2.87 -18.19 -4.12
C SER A 30 4.15 -17.66 -3.47
N THR A 31 5.06 -18.57 -3.12
CA THR A 31 6.36 -18.14 -2.63
C THR A 31 7.14 -17.51 -3.78
N PRO A 32 7.83 -16.37 -3.58
CA PRO A 32 8.66 -15.74 -4.62
C PRO A 32 9.72 -16.69 -5.21
N PHE A 33 9.98 -17.79 -4.50
CA PHE A 33 10.89 -18.88 -4.84
C PHE A 33 10.38 -19.84 -5.93
N ALA A 34 9.13 -19.76 -6.38
CA ALA A 34 8.61 -20.65 -7.44
C ALA A 34 9.11 -20.26 -8.84
N TYR A 35 9.49 -18.98 -9.03
CA TYR A 35 9.89 -18.43 -10.34
C TYR A 35 11.37 -18.63 -10.70
N VAL A 36 12.27 -18.57 -9.71
CA VAL A 36 13.71 -18.85 -9.91
C VAL A 36 13.99 -20.26 -10.44
N PRO A 37 13.25 -21.32 -10.04
CA PRO A 37 13.30 -22.64 -10.65
C PRO A 37 13.00 -22.66 -12.15
N GLU A 38 12.00 -21.90 -12.61
CA GLU A 38 11.57 -21.86 -14.01
C GLU A 38 12.52 -21.04 -14.89
N LEU A 39 13.26 -20.06 -14.32
CA LEU A 39 14.29 -19.34 -15.06
C LEU A 39 15.35 -20.26 -15.66
N VAL A 40 15.65 -21.39 -15.01
CA VAL A 40 16.61 -22.37 -15.54
C VAL A 40 16.08 -23.00 -16.82
N THR A 41 14.84 -23.50 -16.80
CA THR A 41 14.18 -24.11 -17.95
C THR A 41 13.96 -23.11 -19.08
N THR A 42 13.73 -21.83 -18.76
CA THR A 42 13.53 -20.77 -19.75
C THR A 42 14.83 -20.25 -20.35
N LEU A 43 15.91 -20.15 -19.57
CA LEU A 43 17.20 -19.57 -20.02
C LEU A 43 18.19 -20.61 -20.57
N LEU A 44 18.04 -21.89 -20.26
CA LEU A 44 18.92 -22.95 -20.78
C LEU A 44 18.81 -23.10 -22.31
N PRO A 45 17.62 -23.18 -22.93
CA PRO A 45 17.49 -23.32 -24.38
C PRO A 45 18.16 -22.18 -25.20
N PRO A 46 18.01 -20.88 -24.86
CA PRO A 46 18.69 -19.81 -25.59
C PRO A 46 20.21 -19.73 -25.33
N LEU A 47 20.71 -20.31 -24.23
CA LEU A 47 22.15 -20.31 -23.89
C LEU A 47 22.93 -21.48 -24.49
N VAL A 48 22.25 -22.55 -24.92
CA VAL A 48 22.86 -23.78 -25.43
C VAL A 48 22.84 -23.79 -26.97
N GLU A 49 23.96 -23.43 -27.59
CA GLU A 49 24.18 -23.57 -29.05
C GLU A 49 25.29 -24.58 -29.39
N SER A 50 25.97 -25.16 -28.39
CA SER A 50 27.06 -26.10 -28.62
C SER A 50 26.55 -27.51 -28.85
N SER A 51 26.91 -28.12 -29.98
CA SER A 51 26.74 -29.57 -30.21
C SER A 51 27.62 -30.44 -29.29
N ASP A 52 28.51 -29.83 -28.50
CA ASP A 52 29.40 -30.50 -27.57
C ASP A 52 28.68 -30.83 -26.24
N PRO A 53 28.42 -32.11 -25.94
CA PRO A 53 27.72 -32.52 -24.72
C PRO A 53 28.47 -32.19 -23.43
N SER A 54 29.77 -31.93 -23.47
CA SER A 54 30.55 -31.55 -22.29
C SER A 54 30.27 -30.11 -21.86
N GLN A 55 30.12 -29.19 -22.82
CA GLN A 55 29.81 -27.78 -22.58
C GLN A 55 28.38 -27.62 -22.06
N VAL A 56 27.42 -28.39 -22.61
CA VAL A 56 26.04 -28.43 -22.12
C VAL A 56 25.99 -28.84 -20.65
N ARG A 57 26.66 -29.94 -20.28
CA ARG A 57 26.73 -30.40 -18.88
C ARG A 57 27.39 -29.40 -17.94
N ALA A 58 28.44 -28.72 -18.40
CA ALA A 58 29.11 -27.69 -17.61
C ALA A 58 28.19 -26.49 -17.32
N LEU A 59 27.39 -26.08 -18.31
CA LEU A 59 26.44 -24.98 -18.22
C LEU A 59 25.24 -25.34 -17.34
N GLU A 60 24.68 -26.54 -17.47
CA GLU A 60 23.65 -27.08 -16.57
C GLU A 60 24.11 -27.09 -15.10
N LYS A 61 25.36 -27.51 -14.87
CA LYS A 61 25.96 -27.50 -13.53
C LYS A 61 26.11 -26.07 -13.00
N ALA A 62 26.60 -25.13 -13.81
CA ALA A 62 26.75 -23.74 -13.43
C ALA A 62 25.40 -23.10 -13.07
N LEU A 63 24.37 -23.36 -13.87
CA LEU A 63 23.01 -22.86 -13.66
C LEU A 63 22.36 -23.47 -12.42
N THR A 64 22.62 -24.74 -12.13
CA THR A 64 22.19 -25.41 -10.90
C THR A 64 22.83 -24.77 -9.66
N VAL A 65 24.13 -24.47 -9.72
CA VAL A 65 24.85 -23.77 -8.65
C VAL A 65 24.28 -22.36 -8.47
N ALA A 66 24.06 -21.62 -9.57
CA ALA A 66 23.49 -20.28 -9.55
C ALA A 66 22.09 -20.26 -8.90
N LYS A 67 21.23 -21.23 -9.24
CA LYS A 67 19.91 -21.41 -8.61
C LYS A 67 20.02 -21.62 -7.10
N GLY A 68 20.94 -22.48 -6.65
CA GLY A 68 21.18 -22.72 -5.22
C GLY A 68 21.65 -21.45 -4.49
N THR A 69 22.53 -20.67 -5.13
CA THR A 69 23.01 -19.39 -4.60
C THR A 69 21.90 -18.35 -4.52
N LEU A 70 21.08 -18.22 -5.56
CA LEU A 70 19.93 -17.31 -5.58
C LEU A 70 18.91 -17.65 -4.49
N ALA A 71 18.56 -18.93 -4.35
CA ALA A 71 17.60 -19.38 -3.33
C ALA A 71 18.08 -19.01 -1.91
N LYS A 72 19.37 -19.24 -1.62
CA LYS A 72 19.97 -18.85 -0.33
C LYS A 72 20.00 -17.34 -0.14
N SER A 73 20.36 -16.59 -1.18
CA SER A 73 20.41 -15.12 -1.14
C SER A 73 19.03 -14.52 -0.88
N LEU A 74 18.01 -14.98 -1.59
CA LEU A 74 16.62 -14.52 -1.42
C LEU A 74 16.05 -14.94 -0.07
N ALA A 75 16.37 -16.15 0.42
CA ALA A 75 15.96 -16.58 1.77
C ALA A 75 16.59 -15.70 2.86
N ARG A 76 17.87 -15.34 2.71
CA ARG A 76 18.54 -14.39 3.60
C ARG A 76 17.87 -13.01 3.53
N ALA A 77 17.67 -12.47 2.34
CA ALA A 77 17.03 -11.18 2.12
C ALA A 77 15.63 -11.13 2.73
N ARG A 78 14.84 -12.19 2.59
CA ARG A 78 13.53 -12.32 3.23
C ARG A 78 13.62 -12.19 4.74
N ASN A 79 14.54 -12.92 5.37
CA ASN A 79 14.71 -12.87 6.81
C ASN A 79 15.16 -11.49 7.29
N GLU A 80 16.00 -10.82 6.51
CA GLU A 80 16.48 -9.46 6.77
C GLU A 80 15.34 -8.44 6.66
N LEU A 81 14.53 -8.52 5.60
CA LEU A 81 13.30 -7.72 5.45
C LEU A 81 12.33 -7.93 6.61
N VAL A 82 12.12 -9.16 7.04
CA VAL A 82 11.29 -9.44 8.22
C VAL A 82 11.88 -8.79 9.48
N GLY A 83 13.21 -8.77 9.62
CA GLY A 83 13.89 -8.05 10.69
C GLY A 83 13.60 -6.56 10.67
N ILE A 84 13.80 -5.91 9.52
CA ILE A 84 13.55 -4.48 9.30
C ILE A 84 12.08 -4.14 9.59
N LEU A 85 11.15 -4.87 8.98
CA LEU A 85 9.71 -4.61 9.11
C LEU A 85 9.18 -4.81 10.54
N ARG A 86 9.86 -5.58 11.38
CA ARG A 86 9.52 -5.73 12.81
C ARG A 86 9.85 -4.50 13.65
N GLU A 87 10.71 -3.62 13.17
CA GLU A 87 11.02 -2.36 13.85
C GLU A 87 9.92 -1.30 13.67
N ALA A 88 8.92 -1.56 12.83
CA ALA A 88 7.78 -0.67 12.67
C ALA A 88 6.92 -0.61 13.94
N PRO A 89 6.24 0.52 14.19
CA PRO A 89 5.24 0.63 15.24
C PRO A 89 4.15 -0.46 15.14
N SER A 90 3.58 -0.84 16.28
CA SER A 90 2.55 -1.87 16.36
C SER A 90 1.31 -1.50 15.52
N GLY A 91 0.83 -2.43 14.69
CA GLY A 91 -0.36 -2.25 13.87
C GLY A 91 -0.10 -1.70 12.46
N VAL A 92 1.13 -1.27 12.14
CA VAL A 92 1.50 -0.81 10.79
C VAL A 92 1.42 -1.95 9.76
N PHE A 93 1.87 -3.14 10.14
CA PHE A 93 1.80 -4.33 9.30
C PHE A 93 1.01 -5.44 10.00
N ALA A 94 0.03 -6.02 9.30
CA ALA A 94 -0.72 -7.17 9.80
C ALA A 94 0.19 -8.41 10.00
N SER A 95 1.18 -8.59 9.11
CA SER A 95 2.20 -9.62 9.22
C SER A 95 3.50 -9.15 8.54
N PRO A 96 4.60 -8.92 9.29
CA PRO A 96 5.89 -8.55 8.72
C PRO A 96 6.41 -9.60 7.72
N LYS A 97 6.07 -10.88 7.93
CA LYS A 97 6.45 -11.97 7.04
C LYS A 97 5.73 -11.89 5.70
N ALA A 98 4.42 -11.64 5.71
CA ALA A 98 3.65 -11.49 4.47
C ALA A 98 4.11 -10.25 3.70
N LYS A 99 4.38 -9.14 4.40
CA LYS A 99 4.86 -7.91 3.75
C LYS A 99 6.26 -8.06 3.17
N ALA A 100 7.17 -8.77 3.84
CA ALA A 100 8.48 -9.11 3.28
C ALA A 100 8.38 -9.94 1.99
N ASP A 101 7.45 -10.91 1.95
CA ASP A 101 7.21 -11.73 0.76
C ASP A 101 6.66 -10.88 -0.40
N GLU A 102 5.78 -9.92 -0.11
CA GLU A 102 5.23 -8.96 -1.08
C GLU A 102 6.31 -8.02 -1.64
N VAL A 103 7.13 -7.42 -0.78
CA VAL A 103 8.22 -6.50 -1.17
C VAL A 103 9.22 -7.23 -2.06
N LEU A 104 9.65 -8.45 -1.68
CA LEU A 104 10.53 -9.25 -2.53
C LEU A 104 9.88 -9.64 -3.85
N TRP A 105 8.58 -9.95 -3.84
CA TRP A 105 7.86 -10.30 -5.05
C TRP A 105 7.86 -9.11 -6.02
N LEU A 106 7.42 -7.93 -5.60
CA LEU A 106 7.41 -6.73 -6.44
C LEU A 106 8.83 -6.40 -6.95
N ALA A 107 9.80 -6.49 -6.05
CA ALA A 107 11.18 -6.26 -6.39
C ALA A 107 11.77 -7.29 -7.34
N CYS A 108 11.25 -8.51 -7.48
CA CYS A 108 11.85 -9.56 -8.31
C CYS A 108 10.98 -10.09 -9.45
N SER A 109 9.67 -9.84 -9.47
CA SER A 109 8.73 -10.45 -10.44
C SER A 109 8.38 -9.55 -11.62
N ALA A 110 8.18 -8.25 -11.39
CA ALA A 110 7.46 -7.40 -12.33
C ALA A 110 8.05 -7.40 -13.76
N ASP A 111 9.37 -7.26 -13.88
CA ASP A 111 10.05 -7.18 -15.19
C ASP A 111 11.31 -8.06 -15.29
N LEU A 112 11.65 -8.81 -14.23
CA LEU A 112 12.97 -9.47 -14.16
C LEU A 112 13.11 -10.53 -15.24
N GLU A 113 12.11 -11.39 -15.41
CA GLU A 113 12.15 -12.47 -16.41
C GLU A 113 12.29 -11.90 -17.83
N GLN A 114 11.51 -10.87 -18.17
CA GLN A 114 11.57 -10.23 -19.48
C GLN A 114 12.92 -9.55 -19.74
N GLN A 115 13.47 -8.85 -18.74
CA GLN A 115 14.80 -8.24 -18.83
C GLN A 115 15.90 -9.28 -19.00
N LEU A 116 15.80 -10.40 -18.28
CA LEU A 116 16.74 -11.52 -18.39
C LEU A 116 16.66 -12.17 -19.77
N MET A 117 15.46 -12.39 -20.30
CA MET A 117 15.24 -12.94 -21.65
C MET A 117 15.78 -12.00 -22.73
N HIS A 118 15.52 -10.70 -22.63
CA HIS A 118 16.06 -9.73 -23.58
C HIS A 118 17.59 -9.64 -23.50
N ALA A 119 18.17 -9.66 -22.29
CA ALA A 119 19.61 -9.64 -22.09
C ALA A 119 20.29 -10.90 -22.65
N THR A 120 19.70 -12.08 -22.47
CA THR A 120 20.22 -13.34 -23.06
C THR A 120 20.14 -13.31 -24.58
N GLN A 121 19.00 -12.93 -25.15
CA GLN A 121 18.80 -12.84 -26.60
C GLN A 121 19.76 -11.83 -27.25
N SER A 122 19.93 -10.65 -26.66
CA SER A 122 20.81 -9.60 -27.19
C SER A 122 22.30 -9.98 -27.16
N ARG A 123 22.70 -10.91 -26.28
CA ARG A 123 24.10 -11.31 -26.08
C ARG A 123 24.46 -12.67 -26.70
N ARG A 124 23.49 -13.30 -27.39
CA ARG A 124 23.63 -14.56 -28.12
C ARG A 124 24.84 -14.53 -29.07
N GLY A 125 25.73 -15.52 -28.95
CA GLY A 125 26.96 -15.66 -29.75
C GLY A 125 28.11 -14.68 -29.43
N LYS A 126 27.94 -13.72 -28.50
CA LYS A 126 28.92 -12.66 -28.23
C LYS A 126 29.60 -12.73 -26.85
N THR A 127 29.02 -13.50 -25.91
CA THR A 127 29.49 -13.55 -24.53
C THR A 127 29.54 -14.98 -24.02
N GLN A 128 30.47 -15.25 -23.10
CA GLN A 128 30.55 -16.55 -22.43
C GLN A 128 29.32 -16.74 -21.53
N PRO A 129 28.66 -17.92 -21.55
CA PRO A 129 27.45 -18.16 -20.76
C PRO A 129 27.62 -17.96 -19.26
N SER A 130 28.81 -18.23 -18.72
CA SER A 130 29.15 -17.97 -17.30
C SER A 130 28.99 -16.50 -16.94
N LYS A 131 29.45 -15.57 -17.81
CA LYS A 131 29.32 -14.12 -17.57
C LYS A 131 27.87 -13.66 -17.59
N VAL A 132 27.04 -14.27 -18.42
CA VAL A 132 25.59 -13.97 -18.48
C VAL A 132 24.91 -14.39 -17.18
N ILE A 133 25.29 -15.54 -16.63
CA ILE A 133 24.80 -16.01 -15.33
C ILE A 133 25.25 -15.06 -14.21
N ASP A 134 26.53 -14.67 -14.18
CA ASP A 134 27.05 -13.76 -13.15
C ASP A 134 26.35 -12.40 -13.18
N GLU A 135 26.07 -11.86 -14.36
CA GLU A 135 25.36 -10.60 -14.53
C GLU A 135 23.89 -10.70 -14.12
N MET A 136 23.23 -11.83 -14.41
CA MET A 136 21.90 -12.12 -13.89
C MET A 136 21.88 -12.15 -12.36
N LEU A 137 22.85 -12.82 -11.74
CA LEU A 137 22.99 -12.85 -10.28
C LEU A 137 23.19 -11.44 -9.71
N ALA A 138 23.98 -10.60 -10.38
CA ALA A 138 24.20 -9.22 -9.99
C ALA A 138 22.93 -8.36 -10.10
N GLN A 139 22.12 -8.54 -11.16
CA GLN A 139 20.84 -7.84 -11.31
C GLN A 139 19.85 -8.22 -10.20
N VAL A 140 19.72 -9.51 -9.88
CA VAL A 140 18.86 -9.95 -8.77
C VAL A 140 19.33 -9.36 -7.45
N ARG A 141 20.64 -9.40 -7.18
CA ARG A 141 21.22 -8.80 -5.97
C ARG A 141 20.90 -7.31 -5.87
N HIS A 142 21.09 -6.56 -6.96
CA HIS A 142 20.80 -5.13 -6.97
C HIS A 142 19.32 -4.85 -6.64
N ARG A 143 18.39 -5.62 -7.20
CA ARG A 143 16.96 -5.47 -6.91
C ARG A 143 16.60 -5.83 -5.47
N VAL A 144 17.28 -6.83 -4.90
CA VAL A 144 17.17 -7.15 -3.46
C VAL A 144 17.65 -6.00 -2.60
N ASP A 145 18.78 -5.38 -2.95
CA ASP A 145 19.32 -4.23 -2.21
C ASP A 145 18.32 -3.05 -2.23
N LEU A 146 17.70 -2.78 -3.38
CA LEU A 146 16.63 -1.77 -3.49
C LEU A 146 15.40 -2.11 -2.63
N ALA A 147 15.01 -3.38 -2.58
CA ALA A 147 13.89 -3.84 -1.76
C ALA A 147 14.16 -3.67 -0.25
N LEU A 148 15.41 -3.86 0.18
CA LEU A 148 15.84 -3.62 1.56
C LEU A 148 15.76 -2.13 1.91
N ILE A 149 16.19 -1.25 1.00
CA ILE A 149 16.07 0.21 1.17
C ILE A 149 14.59 0.61 1.26
N GLU A 150 13.75 0.11 0.36
CA GLU A 150 12.30 0.39 0.38
C GLU A 150 11.67 -0.02 1.71
N ALA A 151 12.02 -1.19 2.25
CA ALA A 151 11.51 -1.63 3.54
C ALA A 151 12.00 -0.76 4.71
N GLN A 152 13.24 -0.24 4.65
CA GLN A 152 13.74 0.73 5.64
C GLN A 152 12.94 2.03 5.57
N ASP A 153 12.74 2.57 4.37
CA ASP A 153 11.95 3.79 4.14
C ASP A 153 10.52 3.63 4.66
N MET A 154 9.88 2.48 4.39
CA MET A 154 8.54 2.18 4.90
C MET A 154 8.46 2.24 6.43
N VAL A 155 9.45 1.66 7.12
CA VAL A 155 9.52 1.65 8.58
C VAL A 155 9.79 3.06 9.12
N GLU A 156 10.67 3.81 8.47
CA GLU A 156 11.01 5.16 8.88
C GLU A 156 9.84 6.13 8.70
N ILE A 157 9.13 6.05 7.56
CA ILE A 157 7.88 6.77 7.33
C ILE A 157 6.85 6.41 8.41
N ALA A 158 6.68 5.12 8.73
CA ALA A 158 5.74 4.69 9.76
C ALA A 158 6.12 5.21 11.14
N LYS A 159 7.42 5.24 11.49
CA LYS A 159 7.92 5.84 12.73
C LYS A 159 7.64 7.34 12.79
N ILE A 160 7.87 8.06 11.69
CA ILE A 160 7.56 9.50 11.59
C ILE A 160 6.05 9.73 11.73
N GLN A 161 5.22 8.97 11.02
CA GLN A 161 3.76 9.06 11.10
C GLN A 161 3.22 8.75 12.49
N ALA A 162 3.85 7.82 13.23
CA ALA A 162 3.49 7.54 14.62
C ALA A 162 3.92 8.66 15.58
N ALA A 163 5.05 9.32 15.31
CA ALA A 163 5.53 10.45 16.10
C ALA A 163 4.72 11.74 15.84
N LEU A 164 4.20 11.89 14.63
CA LEU A 164 3.19 12.89 14.31
C LEU A 164 1.89 12.43 14.99
N SER A 165 1.48 13.13 16.05
CA SER A 165 0.15 12.90 16.63
C SER A 165 -0.89 12.90 15.51
N PRO A 166 -1.82 11.93 15.45
CA PRO A 166 -2.84 11.94 14.41
C PRO A 166 -3.47 13.33 14.44
N ALA A 167 -3.44 14.03 13.31
CA ALA A 167 -4.21 15.26 13.17
C ALA A 167 -5.60 14.95 13.75
N PRO A 168 -6.10 15.75 14.73
CA PRO A 168 -7.37 15.45 15.37
C PRO A 168 -8.32 15.14 14.24
N ALA A 169 -8.82 13.88 14.19
CA ALA A 169 -9.61 13.38 13.09
C ALA A 169 -10.55 14.51 12.75
N ARG A 170 -10.40 15.12 11.56
CA ARG A 170 -11.24 16.27 11.18
C ARG A 170 -12.64 15.80 11.50
N GLY A 171 -13.20 16.38 12.57
CA GLY A 171 -14.46 15.92 13.11
C GLY A 171 -15.46 15.96 11.99
N TYR A 172 -16.51 15.16 12.10
CA TYR A 172 -17.68 15.26 11.21
C TYR A 172 -17.88 16.71 10.80
N GLU A 173 -17.94 16.95 9.48
CA GLU A 173 -18.20 18.29 8.98
C GLU A 173 -19.48 18.80 9.63
N PRO A 174 -19.53 20.08 10.05
CA PRO A 174 -20.74 20.65 10.62
C PRO A 174 -21.90 20.40 9.66
N CYS A 175 -22.98 19.84 10.19
CA CYS A 175 -24.12 19.43 9.38
C CYS A 175 -25.43 19.75 10.10
N TRP A 176 -26.50 19.80 9.33
CA TRP A 176 -27.84 19.99 9.84
C TRP A 176 -28.36 18.68 10.42
N GLY A 177 -28.77 18.71 11.68
CA GLY A 177 -29.43 17.58 12.35
C GLY A 177 -30.83 17.97 12.83
N GLU A 178 -31.73 16.98 12.90
CA GLU A 178 -33.11 17.16 13.36
C GLU A 178 -33.25 16.80 14.84
N VAL A 179 -33.90 17.66 15.63
CA VAL A 179 -34.18 17.39 17.03
C VAL A 179 -35.31 16.37 17.15
N THR A 180 -34.98 15.17 17.62
CA THR A 180 -35.96 14.08 17.81
C THR A 180 -36.58 14.08 19.20
N GLY A 181 -35.95 14.73 20.18
CA GLY A 181 -36.45 14.81 21.54
C GLY A 181 -35.73 15.86 22.36
N VAL A 182 -36.43 16.49 23.30
CA VAL A 182 -35.85 17.51 24.18
C VAL A 182 -36.07 17.10 25.63
N LYS A 183 -35.04 17.24 26.46
CA LYS A 183 -35.07 17.06 27.91
C LYS A 183 -34.47 18.29 28.58
N PRO A 184 -34.73 18.51 29.89
CA PRO A 184 -34.19 19.67 30.60
C PRO A 184 -32.67 19.81 30.52
N PHE A 185 -31.94 18.68 30.47
CA PHE A 185 -30.48 18.64 30.41
C PHE A 185 -29.89 18.69 28.98
N GLY A 186 -30.70 18.63 27.93
CA GLY A 186 -30.21 18.62 26.56
C GLY A 186 -31.22 18.14 25.50
N ALA A 187 -30.80 18.19 24.24
CA ALA A 187 -31.62 17.79 23.09
C ALA A 187 -30.99 16.63 22.32
N PHE A 188 -31.80 15.69 21.88
CA PHE A 188 -31.39 14.57 21.04
C PHE A 188 -31.49 14.97 19.58
N VAL A 189 -30.38 14.87 18.86
CA VAL A 189 -30.28 15.24 17.46
C VAL A 189 -29.98 14.00 16.62
N LEU A 190 -30.75 13.82 15.55
CA LEU A 190 -30.54 12.80 14.53
C LEU A 190 -29.91 13.44 13.31
N LEU A 191 -28.79 12.88 12.88
CA LEU A 191 -28.13 13.29 11.64
C LEU A 191 -28.79 12.61 10.44
N PRO A 192 -28.71 13.21 9.24
CA PRO A 192 -29.15 12.58 7.99
C PRO A 192 -28.42 11.25 7.69
N SER A 193 -27.24 11.03 8.28
CA SER A 193 -26.50 9.77 8.20
C SER A 193 -27.13 8.63 9.00
N GLY A 194 -28.18 8.89 9.79
CA GLY A 194 -28.84 7.93 10.67
C GLY A 194 -28.20 7.80 12.06
N GLU A 195 -27.10 8.52 12.32
CA GLU A 195 -26.47 8.56 13.65
C GLU A 195 -27.20 9.55 14.57
N SER A 196 -27.38 9.17 15.83
CA SER A 196 -28.03 9.99 16.84
C SER A 196 -27.10 10.31 18.01
N GLY A 197 -27.36 11.43 18.66
CA GLY A 197 -26.52 11.92 19.74
C GLY A 197 -27.20 12.99 20.59
N LEU A 198 -26.46 13.51 21.57
CA LEU A 198 -26.94 14.46 22.56
C LEU A 198 -26.23 15.81 22.41
N LEU A 199 -27.01 16.87 22.35
CA LEU A 199 -26.61 18.26 22.50
C LEU A 199 -26.86 18.66 23.97
N HIS A 200 -25.78 18.81 24.76
CA HIS A 200 -25.90 19.11 26.18
C HIS A 200 -26.29 20.58 26.41
N VAL A 201 -27.05 20.88 27.46
CA VAL A 201 -27.50 22.24 27.78
C VAL A 201 -26.33 23.23 27.98
N SER A 202 -25.19 22.75 28.49
CA SER A 202 -23.95 23.53 28.62
C SER A 202 -23.38 24.01 27.28
N GLU A 203 -23.67 23.31 26.19
CA GLU A 203 -23.20 23.65 24.84
C GLU A 203 -24.17 24.60 24.12
N LEU A 204 -25.35 24.88 24.69
CA LEU A 204 -26.37 25.78 24.10
C LEU A 204 -26.10 27.27 24.36
N HIS A 205 -25.05 27.62 25.08
CA HIS A 205 -24.69 29.02 25.37
C HIS A 205 -24.55 29.89 24.11
N PRO A 206 -23.99 29.41 22.98
CA PRO A 206 -23.94 30.19 21.74
C PRO A 206 -25.32 30.57 21.19
N LEU A 207 -26.33 29.72 21.38
CA LEU A 207 -27.71 29.96 20.92
C LEU A 207 -28.48 30.92 21.84
N ASN A 208 -27.97 31.18 23.05
CA ASN A 208 -28.57 32.08 24.04
C ASN A 208 -27.76 33.38 24.23
N GLY A 209 -27.06 33.82 23.19
CA GLY A 209 -26.25 35.05 23.24
C GLY A 209 -25.14 35.01 24.31
N GLY A 210 -24.59 33.83 24.60
CA GLY A 210 -23.52 33.63 25.58
C GLY A 210 -23.98 33.43 27.02
N ARG A 211 -25.29 33.39 27.30
CA ARG A 211 -25.82 33.17 28.66
C ARG A 211 -26.03 31.69 28.95
N ARG A 212 -25.82 31.32 30.22
CA ARG A 212 -26.10 29.95 30.70
C ARG A 212 -27.57 29.61 30.44
N VAL A 213 -27.78 28.41 29.94
CA VAL A 213 -29.12 27.84 29.68
C VAL A 213 -29.36 26.82 30.77
N ASP A 214 -30.49 26.93 31.46
CA ASP A 214 -30.88 25.97 32.51
C ASP A 214 -31.88 24.93 31.98
N ASP A 215 -32.62 25.28 30.91
CA ASP A 215 -33.56 24.37 30.25
C ASP A 215 -33.42 24.46 28.72
N ALA A 216 -33.05 23.35 28.10
CA ALA A 216 -32.93 23.26 26.65
C ALA A 216 -34.30 23.45 25.94
N ALA A 217 -35.41 23.11 26.60
CA ALA A 217 -36.75 23.23 26.02
C ALA A 217 -37.16 24.68 25.69
N LEU A 218 -36.48 25.68 26.26
CA LEU A 218 -36.73 27.09 25.98
C LEU A 218 -36.09 27.56 24.66
N LEU A 219 -35.12 26.82 24.13
CA LEU A 219 -34.34 27.23 22.95
C LEU A 219 -34.56 26.32 21.75
N VAL A 220 -34.90 25.06 21.98
CA VAL A 220 -35.03 24.05 20.93
C VAL A 220 -36.31 23.24 21.07
N ASN A 221 -36.97 23.00 19.95
CA ASN A 221 -38.21 22.22 19.87
C ASN A 221 -37.99 20.92 19.09
N VAL A 222 -38.85 19.91 19.35
CA VAL A 222 -38.86 18.67 18.57
C VAL A 222 -39.26 18.97 17.12
N GLY A 223 -38.55 18.38 16.16
CA GLY A 223 -38.69 18.63 14.71
C GLY A 223 -37.89 19.82 14.19
N GLN A 224 -37.15 20.54 15.06
CA GLN A 224 -36.32 21.65 14.62
C GLN A 224 -35.00 21.16 14.02
N SER A 225 -34.59 21.73 12.89
CA SER A 225 -33.26 21.51 12.33
C SER A 225 -32.24 22.48 12.93
N ILE A 226 -31.11 21.96 13.41
CA ILE A 226 -30.04 22.73 14.05
C ILE A 226 -28.71 22.37 13.39
N TYR A 227 -27.87 23.38 13.14
CA TYR A 227 -26.53 23.20 12.62
C TYR A 227 -25.57 22.83 13.75
N VAL A 228 -25.03 21.61 13.72
CA VAL A 228 -24.23 21.03 14.80
C VAL A 228 -22.92 20.45 14.27
N ARG A 229 -21.89 20.47 15.12
CA ARG A 229 -20.64 19.74 14.91
C ARG A 229 -20.53 18.62 15.94
N VAL A 230 -19.89 17.52 15.56
CA VAL A 230 -19.61 16.41 16.48
C VAL A 230 -18.35 16.72 17.28
N THR A 231 -18.48 16.68 18.60
CA THR A 231 -17.37 16.92 19.55
C THR A 231 -16.77 15.63 20.11
N GLY A 232 -17.50 14.52 20.05
CA GLY A 232 -17.02 13.22 20.51
C GLY A 232 -18.02 12.09 20.29
N LYS A 233 -17.58 10.86 20.56
CA LYS A 233 -18.41 9.64 20.49
C LYS A 233 -18.16 8.82 21.75
N ASN A 234 -19.24 8.40 22.41
CA ASN A 234 -19.16 7.53 23.59
C ASN A 234 -19.02 6.04 23.17
N GLU A 235 -18.61 5.18 24.10
CA GLU A 235 -18.42 3.73 23.88
C GLU A 235 -19.69 3.00 23.37
N LYS A 236 -20.87 3.58 23.62
CA LYS A 236 -22.18 3.08 23.15
C LYS A 236 -22.56 3.55 21.74
N GLY A 237 -21.66 4.25 21.06
CA GLY A 237 -21.89 4.77 19.71
C GLY A 237 -22.71 6.06 19.63
N GLN A 238 -23.10 6.64 20.78
CA GLN A 238 -23.82 7.91 20.83
C GLN A 238 -22.87 9.10 20.60
N LEU A 239 -23.27 10.02 19.73
CA LEU A 239 -22.49 11.23 19.43
C LEU A 239 -22.76 12.34 20.45
N SER A 240 -21.76 13.17 20.70
CA SER A 240 -21.89 14.44 21.43
C SER A 240 -21.84 15.58 20.43
N PHE A 241 -22.78 16.52 20.54
CA PHE A 241 -22.90 17.65 19.62
C PHE A 241 -22.62 18.99 20.31
N ALA A 242 -22.15 19.96 19.54
CA ALA A 242 -22.14 21.37 19.89
C ALA A 242 -22.73 22.19 18.73
N PRO A 243 -23.48 23.27 19.01
CA PRO A 243 -24.06 24.09 17.96
C PRO A 243 -22.96 24.93 17.30
N VAL A 244 -23.07 25.12 15.98
CA VAL A 244 -22.18 26.02 15.24
C VAL A 244 -22.95 27.28 14.93
N SER A 245 -22.60 28.38 15.60
CA SER A 245 -23.05 29.70 15.21
C SER A 245 -22.22 30.16 14.01
N GLU A 246 -22.86 30.41 12.87
CA GLU A 246 -22.27 31.29 11.87
C GLU A 246 -22.12 32.67 12.53
N ALA A 247 -20.88 33.14 12.64
CA ALA A 247 -20.57 34.50 13.08
C ALA A 247 -20.64 35.45 11.88
#